data_AF-A0A7C8ADL4-F1
#
_entry.id   AF-A0A7C8ADL4-F1
#
_cell.length_a   1.000
_cell.length_b   1.000
_cell.length_c   1.000
_cell.angle_alpha   90.00
_cell.angle_beta   90.00
_cell.angle_gamma   90.00
#
_symmetry.space_group_name_H-M   'P 1'
#
loop_
_entity.id
_entity.type
_entity.pdbx_description
1 polymer ?
#
loop_
_entity_poly.entity_id
_entity_poly.type
_entity_poly.pdbx_seq_one_letter_code
_entity_poly.pdbx_strand_id
1 'polypeptide(L)'
;MRVGVLMGQNAKAYFTSADICAADLIRAYRLYDKMIRFPHLLNEIRELFLSVLCKRGIVCAESIRQDAVKQLEALGEPVTEQAVAEVIGSLTDMYFARHFTWEDIENYINFARKRDSFQKLNKLMNSEEVTSSRIREAVREFCAIPMGSLYIPPGDSTGVRVGLISRFISDQLPFLGVAKNHITIRDMDELMEQIIWNPRRGGRIGGKSAGMFLAYKIILPLLGQRDPEFEKYVRIPESHYFNSGFLTDFLDSNNLFSLHSQKYKSRETIEEEYAQISGTIQKATFPSDVLTQFRAFLEKVGEHPLIIRSSSLLEDNVGYTFSGKYDSVFIANQGKIGTRLYEFTRALKQVLTSVFSARAILYRLDHNLLDFDERMSVLVQKVVGRQFNDYFFPTAAGVAFSQNVYAWTPRIVRADGLLRMVFGLGTRAVDRIGPDYTRMIPLSHPLLRPEVSAEEIKKYSQKLVDVFDLKSRSILTVPAMDLLRTIHHPDLYYVVSVDDEGHLSAPLFKNEQIDMARACITFDNLLSKTPVAGLMKKILHKLEEAYGRPVEVEFAWDDGKLYLLQCRALALSRLVEKVAVPKDIDPQKVL
;
A
#
# COMPACT_ATOMS: atom_id res chain seq x y z
N MET A 1 -34.99 18.63 10.17
CA MET A 1 -36.35 18.63 9.58
C MET A 1 -37.19 17.63 10.35
N ARG A 2 -38.21 18.11 11.08
CA ARG A 2 -39.27 17.30 11.70
C ARG A 2 -40.30 16.94 10.63
N VAL A 3 -40.57 15.65 10.40
CA VAL A 3 -41.86 15.04 9.96
C VAL A 3 -41.64 13.51 10.07
N GLY A 4 -42.45 12.64 10.67
CA GLY A 4 -43.68 12.72 11.42
C GLY A 4 -43.91 11.33 12.05
N VAL A 5 -44.39 11.31 13.29
CA VAL A 5 -44.77 10.10 14.02
C VAL A 5 -46.12 9.64 13.48
N LEU A 6 -46.17 8.49 12.83
CA LEU A 6 -47.42 7.76 12.58
C LEU A 6 -47.48 6.59 13.56
N MET A 7 -48.08 6.86 14.72
CA MET A 7 -48.69 5.82 15.53
C MET A 7 -49.91 5.29 14.77
N GLY A 8 -49.83 4.03 14.34
CA GLY A 8 -50.96 3.24 13.88
C GLY A 8 -51.01 1.95 14.67
N GLN A 9 -51.86 1.92 15.71
CA GLN A 9 -52.36 0.67 16.27
C GLN A 9 -53.26 0.01 15.21
N ASN A 10 -52.96 -1.23 14.82
CA ASN A 10 -53.99 -2.25 14.61
C ASN A 10 -53.39 -3.65 14.40
N ALA A 11 -53.81 -4.54 15.31
CA ALA A 11 -54.05 -5.97 15.18
C ALA A 11 -52.93 -6.93 14.71
N LYS A 12 -52.58 -7.83 15.64
CA LYS A 12 -51.98 -9.15 15.42
C LYS A 12 -52.62 -9.86 14.21
N ALA A 13 -51.90 -9.96 13.10
CA ALA A 13 -52.20 -10.96 12.09
C ALA A 13 -51.56 -12.29 12.54
N TYR A 14 -52.36 -13.14 13.19
CA TYR A 14 -52.02 -14.55 13.32
C TYR A 14 -52.12 -15.17 11.92
N PHE A 15 -50.99 -15.64 11.38
CA PHE A 15 -50.97 -16.40 10.13
C PHE A 15 -51.71 -17.73 10.34
N THR A 16 -52.77 -17.95 9.58
CA THR A 16 -53.37 -19.29 9.38
C THR A 16 -52.79 -19.89 8.10
N SER A 17 -52.54 -21.20 8.08
CA SER A 17 -51.94 -21.98 6.98
C SER A 17 -52.63 -21.90 5.60
N ALA A 18 -53.66 -21.07 5.44
CA ALA A 18 -54.46 -20.94 4.23
C ALA A 18 -53.84 -20.06 3.12
N ASP A 19 -52.76 -19.31 3.39
CA ASP A 19 -52.19 -18.32 2.44
C ASP A 19 -50.85 -18.74 1.80
N ILE A 20 -50.46 -20.02 1.88
CA ILE A 20 -49.23 -20.55 1.25
C ILE A 20 -49.56 -20.99 -0.18
N CYS A 21 -49.07 -20.26 -1.17
CA CYS A 21 -49.26 -20.64 -2.57
C CYS A 21 -48.13 -21.55 -3.08
N ALA A 22 -48.37 -22.27 -4.19
CA ALA A 22 -47.36 -23.12 -4.81
C ALA A 22 -46.06 -22.37 -5.14
N ALA A 23 -46.14 -21.06 -5.44
CA ALA A 23 -44.97 -20.23 -5.69
C ALA A 23 -44.08 -20.06 -4.44
N ASP A 24 -44.68 -19.95 -3.24
CA ASP A 24 -43.93 -19.84 -1.99
C ASP A 24 -43.18 -21.15 -1.68
N LEU A 25 -43.82 -22.30 -1.90
CA LEU A 25 -43.19 -23.62 -1.81
C LEU A 25 -42.01 -23.78 -2.78
N ILE A 26 -42.18 -23.38 -4.04
CA ILE A 26 -41.09 -23.44 -5.03
C ILE A 26 -39.93 -22.53 -4.62
N ARG A 27 -40.21 -21.33 -4.08
CA ARG A 27 -39.17 -20.42 -3.58
C ARG A 27 -38.46 -21.00 -2.35
N ALA A 28 -39.19 -21.55 -1.39
CA ALA A 28 -38.62 -22.18 -0.20
C ALA A 28 -37.75 -23.40 -0.57
N TYR A 29 -38.20 -24.25 -1.50
CA TYR A 29 -37.41 -25.38 -1.99
C TYR A 29 -36.12 -24.93 -2.68
N ARG A 30 -36.19 -23.91 -3.55
CA ARG A 30 -34.99 -23.34 -4.21
C ARG A 30 -34.04 -22.67 -3.22
N LEU A 31 -34.56 -22.03 -2.17
CA LEU A 31 -33.76 -21.51 -1.06
C LEU A 31 -33.03 -22.66 -0.35
N TYR A 32 -33.75 -23.72 -0.01
CA TYR A 32 -33.18 -24.90 0.64
C TYR A 32 -32.09 -25.56 -0.23
N ASP A 33 -32.30 -25.69 -1.55
CA ASP A 33 -31.29 -26.19 -2.49
C ASP A 33 -30.01 -25.35 -2.53
N LYS A 34 -30.12 -24.03 -2.32
CA LYS A 34 -28.94 -23.16 -2.15
C LYS A 34 -28.27 -23.38 -0.80
N MET A 35 -29.04 -23.57 0.27
CA MET A 35 -28.52 -23.77 1.62
C MET A 35 -27.84 -25.13 1.81
N ILE A 36 -28.37 -26.21 1.22
CA ILE A 36 -27.83 -27.57 1.37
C ILE A 36 -26.45 -27.74 0.75
N ARG A 37 -26.01 -26.80 -0.11
CA ARG A 37 -24.62 -26.70 -0.56
C ARG A 37 -23.64 -26.45 0.59
N PHE A 38 -24.14 -26.00 1.73
CA PHE A 38 -23.40 -25.74 2.97
C PHE A 38 -24.08 -26.45 4.15
N PRO A 39 -24.09 -27.79 4.19
CA PRO A 39 -24.92 -28.55 5.13
C PRO A 39 -24.55 -28.30 6.60
N HIS A 40 -23.26 -28.06 6.87
CA HIS A 40 -22.76 -27.72 8.21
C HIS A 40 -23.21 -26.34 8.72
N LEU A 41 -23.74 -25.46 7.85
CA LEU A 41 -24.22 -24.11 8.21
C LEU A 41 -25.75 -24.00 8.25
N LEU A 42 -26.50 -25.08 8.01
CA LEU A 42 -27.96 -25.01 7.93
C LEU A 42 -28.59 -24.38 9.17
N ASN A 43 -28.15 -24.79 10.34
CA ASN A 43 -28.66 -24.26 11.61
C ASN A 43 -28.30 -22.78 11.78
N GLU A 44 -27.04 -22.39 11.53
CA GLU A 44 -26.61 -21.00 11.63
C GLU A 44 -27.33 -20.07 10.63
N ILE A 45 -27.58 -20.55 9.41
CA ILE A 45 -28.34 -19.81 8.39
C ILE A 45 -29.78 -19.60 8.87
N ARG A 46 -30.43 -20.64 9.40
CA ARG A 46 -31.81 -20.56 9.91
C ARG A 46 -31.92 -19.66 11.13
N GLU A 47 -30.99 -19.73 12.07
CA GLU A 47 -30.92 -18.81 13.20
C GLU A 47 -30.74 -17.36 12.75
N LEU A 48 -29.87 -17.13 11.75
CA LEU A 48 -29.69 -15.81 11.15
C LEU A 48 -30.99 -15.32 10.50
N PHE A 49 -31.63 -16.15 9.68
CA PHE A 49 -32.91 -15.82 9.03
C PHE A 49 -33.98 -15.47 10.05
N LEU A 50 -34.17 -16.30 11.07
CA LEU A 50 -35.13 -16.06 12.13
C LEU A 50 -34.83 -14.76 12.87
N SER A 51 -33.55 -14.49 13.19
CA SER A 51 -33.16 -13.24 13.85
C SER A 51 -33.50 -12.00 13.00
N VAL A 52 -33.39 -12.10 11.68
CA VAL A 52 -33.67 -11.02 10.73
C VAL A 52 -35.17 -10.83 10.56
N LEU A 53 -35.94 -11.92 10.45
CA LEU A 53 -37.40 -11.89 10.41
C LEU A 53 -37.98 -11.24 11.68
N CYS A 54 -37.44 -11.60 12.85
CA CYS A 54 -37.75 -10.98 14.14
C CYS A 54 -37.46 -9.48 14.14
N LYS A 55 -36.26 -9.08 13.71
CA LYS A 55 -35.87 -7.66 13.66
C LYS A 55 -36.74 -6.83 12.71
N ARG A 56 -37.24 -7.43 11.64
CA ARG A 56 -38.18 -6.77 10.70
C ARG A 56 -39.64 -6.85 11.14
N GLY A 57 -39.94 -7.50 12.26
CA GLY A 57 -41.30 -7.65 12.78
C GLY A 57 -42.19 -8.57 11.93
N ILE A 58 -41.60 -9.45 11.12
CA ILE A 58 -42.33 -10.38 10.23
C ILE A 58 -42.88 -11.55 11.05
N VAL A 59 -42.06 -12.14 11.91
CA VAL A 59 -42.41 -13.22 12.83
C VAL A 59 -41.55 -13.10 14.08
N CYS A 60 -42.01 -13.54 15.25
CA CYS A 60 -41.16 -13.65 16.44
C CYS A 60 -40.89 -15.12 16.81
N ALA A 61 -39.85 -15.36 17.63
CA ALA A 61 -39.47 -16.71 18.04
C ALA A 61 -40.61 -17.47 18.75
N GLU A 62 -41.47 -16.75 19.47
CA GLU A 62 -42.62 -17.35 20.15
C GLU A 62 -43.77 -17.66 19.18
N SER A 63 -44.06 -16.77 18.23
CA SER A 63 -45.13 -16.99 17.25
C SER A 63 -44.78 -18.13 16.29
N ILE A 64 -43.54 -18.19 15.81
CA ILE A 64 -43.13 -19.28 14.88
C ILE A 64 -43.18 -20.65 15.56
N ARG A 65 -42.89 -20.71 16.87
CA ARG A 65 -42.99 -21.94 17.66
C ARG A 65 -44.45 -22.35 17.86
N GLN A 66 -45.33 -21.40 18.17
CA GLN A 66 -46.77 -21.67 18.25
C GLN A 66 -47.33 -22.18 16.91
N ASP A 67 -46.92 -21.57 15.80
CA ASP A 67 -47.30 -22.02 14.47
C ASP A 67 -46.78 -23.43 14.17
N ALA A 68 -45.54 -23.74 14.56
CA ALA A 68 -44.96 -25.07 14.40
C ALA A 68 -45.75 -26.16 15.16
N VAL A 69 -46.14 -25.89 16.42
CA VAL A 69 -46.97 -26.81 17.21
C VAL A 69 -48.32 -27.03 16.53
N LYS A 70 -48.98 -25.95 16.08
CA LYS A 70 -50.26 -26.05 15.35
C LYS A 70 -50.14 -26.86 14.06
N GLN A 71 -49.04 -26.75 13.32
CA GLN A 71 -48.82 -27.56 12.11
C GLN A 71 -48.68 -29.05 12.44
N LEU A 72 -47.92 -29.39 13.48
CA LEU A 72 -47.76 -30.78 13.92
C LEU A 72 -49.10 -31.37 14.38
N GLU A 73 -49.88 -30.62 15.16
CA GLU A 73 -51.22 -31.01 15.58
C GLU A 73 -52.15 -31.22 14.37
N ALA A 74 -52.09 -30.33 13.36
CA ALA A 74 -52.89 -30.44 12.14
C ALA A 74 -52.49 -31.63 11.26
N LEU A 75 -51.21 -32.02 11.27
CA LEU A 75 -50.69 -33.20 10.55
C LEU A 75 -50.92 -34.51 11.32
N GLY A 76 -51.36 -34.45 12.58
CA GLY A 76 -51.50 -35.61 13.45
C GLY A 76 -50.15 -36.20 13.89
N GLU A 77 -49.08 -35.40 13.84
CA GLU A 77 -47.73 -35.81 14.22
C GLU A 77 -47.47 -35.54 15.73
N PRO A 78 -46.63 -36.35 16.39
CA PRO A 78 -46.31 -36.15 17.80
C PRO A 78 -45.54 -34.84 18.04
N VAL A 79 -46.04 -34.00 18.94
CA VAL A 79 -45.40 -32.74 19.34
C VAL A 79 -44.21 -33.03 20.25
N THR A 80 -43.05 -33.30 19.63
CA THR A 80 -41.75 -33.44 20.31
C THR A 80 -40.89 -32.21 20.06
N GLU A 81 -39.92 -31.91 20.93
CA GLU A 81 -39.00 -30.78 20.71
C GLU A 81 -38.25 -30.86 19.38
N GLN A 82 -37.86 -32.08 18.97
CA GLN A 82 -37.18 -32.30 17.70
C GLN A 82 -38.10 -31.99 16.51
N ALA A 83 -39.34 -32.52 16.52
CA ALA A 83 -40.31 -32.25 15.47
C ALA A 83 -40.66 -30.75 15.38
N VAL A 84 -40.80 -30.09 16.53
CA VAL A 84 -41.05 -28.64 16.60
C VAL A 84 -39.87 -27.87 15.98
N ALA A 85 -38.62 -28.23 16.29
CA ALA A 85 -37.44 -27.58 15.73
C ALA A 85 -37.33 -27.75 14.20
N GLU A 86 -37.67 -28.93 13.67
CA GLU A 86 -37.70 -29.22 12.24
C GLU A 86 -38.73 -28.34 11.52
N VAL A 87 -39.97 -28.27 12.05
CA VAL A 87 -41.03 -27.43 11.49
C VAL A 87 -40.70 -25.94 11.60
N ILE A 88 -40.08 -25.48 12.70
CA ILE A 88 -39.57 -24.10 12.81
C ILE A 88 -38.57 -23.80 11.69
N GLY A 89 -37.67 -24.75 11.37
CA GLY A 89 -36.73 -24.61 10.26
C GLY A 89 -37.44 -24.43 8.92
N SER A 90 -38.41 -25.28 8.61
CA SER A 90 -39.21 -25.20 7.38
C SER A 90 -40.03 -23.91 7.28
N LEU A 91 -40.67 -23.49 8.38
CA LEU A 91 -41.41 -22.22 8.45
C LEU A 91 -40.46 -21.04 8.25
N THR A 92 -39.28 -21.07 8.86
CA THR A 92 -38.26 -20.01 8.71
C THR A 92 -37.84 -19.88 7.24
N ASP A 93 -37.53 -20.98 6.57
CA ASP A 93 -37.14 -21.00 5.15
C ASP A 93 -38.28 -20.41 4.28
N MET A 94 -39.53 -20.78 4.57
CA MET A 94 -40.70 -20.27 3.86
C MET A 94 -40.93 -18.77 4.06
N TYR A 95 -40.96 -18.30 5.31
CA TYR A 95 -41.10 -16.87 5.63
C TYR A 95 -39.97 -16.05 5.00
N PHE A 96 -38.74 -16.56 5.07
CA PHE A 96 -37.60 -15.87 4.48
C PHE A 96 -37.69 -15.79 2.96
N ALA A 97 -38.01 -16.91 2.30
CA ALA A 97 -38.14 -16.98 0.86
C ALA A 97 -39.24 -16.05 0.30
N ARG A 98 -40.33 -15.84 1.06
CA ARG A 98 -41.45 -14.97 0.69
C ARG A 98 -41.14 -13.49 0.81
N HIS A 99 -40.45 -13.09 1.88
CA HIS A 99 -40.25 -11.67 2.22
C HIS A 99 -38.95 -11.05 1.71
N PHE A 100 -38.02 -11.85 1.19
CA PHE A 100 -36.71 -11.39 0.73
C PHE A 100 -36.48 -11.67 -0.76
N THR A 101 -35.66 -10.84 -1.40
CA THR A 101 -35.24 -11.06 -2.79
C THR A 101 -34.18 -12.17 -2.88
N TRP A 102 -33.94 -12.69 -4.08
CA TRP A 102 -32.86 -13.68 -4.29
C TRP A 102 -31.48 -13.12 -3.97
N GLU A 103 -31.25 -11.83 -4.25
CA GLU A 103 -30.00 -11.15 -3.89
C GLU A 103 -29.84 -11.05 -2.37
N ASP A 104 -30.91 -10.70 -1.64
CA ASP A 104 -30.89 -10.70 -0.18
C ASP A 104 -30.57 -12.08 0.39
N ILE A 105 -31.27 -13.11 -0.11
CA ILE A 105 -31.06 -14.51 0.28
C ILE A 105 -29.59 -14.91 0.13
N GLU A 106 -29.00 -14.65 -1.04
CA GLU A 106 -27.59 -14.95 -1.29
C GLU A 106 -26.67 -14.16 -0.36
N ASN A 107 -26.97 -12.89 -0.11
CA ASN A 107 -26.21 -12.06 0.83
C ASN A 107 -26.23 -12.62 2.26
N TYR A 108 -27.38 -13.08 2.76
CA TYR A 108 -27.48 -13.66 4.11
C TYR A 108 -26.85 -15.05 4.21
N ILE A 109 -26.99 -15.91 3.20
CA ILE A 109 -26.26 -17.19 3.13
C ILE A 109 -24.74 -16.95 3.14
N ASN A 110 -24.27 -16.01 2.31
CA ASN A 110 -22.86 -15.63 2.29
C ASN A 110 -22.41 -14.97 3.59
N PHE A 111 -23.29 -14.27 4.30
CA PHE A 111 -22.98 -13.70 5.61
C PHE A 111 -22.79 -14.78 6.67
N ALA A 112 -23.63 -15.82 6.71
CA ALA A 112 -23.42 -16.98 7.58
C ALA A 112 -22.06 -17.65 7.29
N ARG A 113 -21.76 -17.90 6.01
CA ARG A 113 -20.45 -18.43 5.57
C ARG A 113 -19.29 -17.56 6.03
N LYS A 114 -19.40 -16.24 5.94
CA LYS A 114 -18.35 -15.31 6.42
C LYS A 114 -18.17 -15.41 7.93
N ARG A 115 -19.26 -15.55 8.71
CA ARG A 115 -19.18 -15.67 10.16
C ARG A 115 -18.43 -16.93 10.57
N ASP A 116 -18.78 -18.07 9.99
CA ASP A 116 -18.08 -19.35 10.25
C ASP A 116 -16.59 -19.27 9.85
N SER A 117 -16.30 -18.85 8.62
CA SER A 117 -14.92 -18.69 8.13
C SER A 117 -14.11 -17.71 8.99
N PHE A 118 -14.72 -16.61 9.42
CA PHE A 118 -14.10 -15.64 10.33
C PHE A 118 -13.84 -16.22 11.71
N GLN A 119 -14.73 -17.03 12.27
CA GLN A 119 -14.48 -17.70 13.55
C GLN A 119 -13.29 -18.65 13.46
N LYS A 120 -13.17 -19.41 12.37
CA LYS A 120 -12.01 -20.28 12.09
C LYS A 120 -10.73 -19.46 12.03
N LEU A 121 -10.73 -18.36 11.27
CA LEU A 121 -9.59 -17.44 11.18
C LEU A 121 -9.23 -16.85 12.55
N ASN A 122 -10.22 -16.38 13.32
CA ASN A 122 -9.98 -15.82 14.65
C ASN A 122 -9.39 -16.85 15.62
N LYS A 123 -9.88 -18.10 15.61
CA LYS A 123 -9.30 -19.18 16.40
C LYS A 123 -7.83 -19.44 16.03
N LEU A 124 -7.52 -19.46 14.73
CA LEU A 124 -6.14 -19.65 14.24
C LEU A 124 -5.22 -18.50 14.65
N MET A 125 -5.71 -17.26 14.61
CA MET A 125 -4.91 -16.07 14.99
C MET A 125 -4.55 -16.03 16.48
N ASN A 126 -5.36 -16.65 17.35
CA ASN A 126 -5.11 -16.70 18.79
C ASN A 126 -4.40 -17.97 19.25
N SER A 127 -3.97 -18.83 18.32
CA SER A 127 -3.25 -20.07 18.63
C SER A 127 -1.73 -19.86 18.52
N GLU A 128 -1.00 -20.31 19.54
CA GLU A 128 0.44 -20.04 19.70
C GLU A 128 1.32 -20.73 18.63
N GLU A 129 0.92 -21.92 18.16
CA GLU A 129 1.75 -22.77 17.29
C GLU A 129 1.34 -22.72 15.79
N VAL A 130 0.46 -21.79 15.39
CA VAL A 130 -0.04 -21.76 14.02
C VAL A 130 1.02 -21.23 13.04
N THR A 131 1.23 -21.99 11.96
CA THR A 131 2.12 -21.59 10.87
C THR A 131 1.51 -20.49 10.01
N SER A 132 2.36 -19.62 9.46
CA SER A 132 1.92 -18.55 8.55
C SER A 132 1.17 -19.06 7.32
N SER A 133 1.46 -20.28 6.85
CA SER A 133 0.76 -20.90 5.72
C SER A 133 -0.71 -21.16 6.03
N ARG A 134 -1.03 -21.68 7.22
CA ARG A 134 -2.41 -21.96 7.63
C ARG A 134 -3.25 -20.70 7.78
N ILE A 135 -2.64 -19.62 8.29
CA ILE A 135 -3.33 -18.32 8.41
C ILE A 135 -3.67 -17.78 7.01
N ARG A 136 -2.72 -17.86 6.06
CA ARG A 136 -2.94 -17.42 4.68
C ARG A 136 -4.07 -18.19 4.00
N GLU A 137 -4.11 -19.51 4.19
CA GLU A 137 -5.17 -20.36 3.67
C GLU A 137 -6.54 -19.94 4.23
N ALA A 138 -6.64 -19.73 5.55
CA ALA A 138 -7.88 -19.26 6.17
C ALA A 138 -8.30 -17.85 5.71
N VAL A 139 -7.34 -16.93 5.50
CA VAL A 139 -7.62 -15.60 4.91
C VAL A 139 -8.17 -15.74 3.49
N ARG A 140 -7.57 -16.61 2.67
CA ARG A 140 -8.03 -16.88 1.30
C ARG A 140 -9.41 -17.50 1.28
N GLU A 141 -9.70 -18.48 2.14
CA GLU A 141 -11.02 -19.08 2.29
C GLU A 141 -12.08 -18.02 2.65
N PHE A 142 -11.76 -17.13 3.58
CA PHE A 142 -12.63 -16.01 3.95
C PHE A 142 -12.88 -15.06 2.77
N CYS A 143 -11.83 -14.74 2.00
CA CYS A 143 -11.90 -13.81 0.88
C CYS A 143 -12.56 -14.40 -0.37
N ALA A 144 -12.52 -15.73 -0.55
CA ALA A 144 -13.23 -16.44 -1.61
C ALA A 144 -14.76 -16.33 -1.51
N ILE A 145 -15.29 -16.03 -0.32
CA ILE A 145 -16.73 -15.78 -0.14
C ILE A 145 -17.05 -14.40 -0.74
N PRO A 146 -18.12 -14.24 -1.54
CA PRO A 146 -18.48 -12.96 -2.15
C PRO A 146 -18.65 -11.83 -1.12
N MET A 147 -18.18 -10.62 -1.47
CA MET A 147 -18.19 -9.47 -0.56
C MET A 147 -19.61 -9.09 -0.12
N GLY A 148 -20.59 -9.09 -1.03
CA GLY A 148 -21.99 -8.77 -0.74
C GLY A 148 -22.20 -7.43 -0.05
N SER A 149 -23.40 -7.22 0.48
CA SER A 149 -23.80 -6.02 1.22
C SER A 149 -23.67 -6.14 2.75
N LEU A 150 -23.50 -7.37 3.26
CA LEU A 150 -23.41 -7.67 4.69
C LEU A 150 -21.96 -7.94 5.12
N TYR A 151 -21.53 -7.24 6.17
CA TYR A 151 -20.16 -7.26 6.70
C TYR A 151 -20.11 -7.68 8.15
N ILE A 152 -18.98 -8.25 8.55
CA ILE A 152 -18.69 -8.53 9.96
C ILE A 152 -18.50 -7.20 10.68
N PRO A 153 -19.14 -6.98 11.84
CA PRO A 153 -19.01 -5.74 12.58
C PRO A 153 -17.54 -5.35 12.84
N PRO A 154 -17.20 -4.05 12.82
CA PRO A 154 -15.84 -3.59 13.12
C PRO A 154 -15.34 -4.02 14.50
N GLY A 155 -16.22 -4.09 15.50
CA GLY A 155 -15.87 -4.53 16.86
C GLY A 155 -15.28 -5.94 16.89
N ASP A 156 -15.88 -6.86 16.11
CA ASP A 156 -15.45 -8.26 16.06
C ASP A 156 -14.20 -8.43 15.18
N SER A 157 -14.16 -7.74 14.04
CA SER A 157 -13.11 -7.92 13.03
C SER A 157 -11.80 -7.18 13.34
N THR A 158 -11.81 -6.17 14.22
CA THR A 158 -10.61 -5.37 14.52
C THR A 158 -9.49 -6.19 15.13
N GLY A 159 -9.78 -7.13 16.04
CA GLY A 159 -8.76 -7.99 16.64
C GLY A 159 -8.02 -8.83 15.61
N VAL A 160 -8.77 -9.49 14.72
CA VAL A 160 -8.19 -10.28 13.61
C VAL A 160 -7.38 -9.41 12.66
N ARG A 161 -7.89 -8.23 12.28
CA ARG A 161 -7.14 -7.28 11.42
C ARG A 161 -5.82 -6.86 12.06
N VAL A 162 -5.84 -6.46 13.32
CA VAL A 162 -4.62 -6.06 14.06
C VAL A 162 -3.64 -7.23 14.13
N GLY A 163 -4.10 -8.45 14.41
CA GLY A 163 -3.26 -9.63 14.43
C GLY A 163 -2.62 -9.92 13.06
N LEU A 164 -3.37 -9.82 11.97
CA LEU A 164 -2.86 -10.01 10.60
C LEU A 164 -1.83 -8.93 10.24
N ILE A 165 -2.12 -7.66 10.50
CA ILE A 165 -1.21 -6.54 10.21
C ILE A 165 0.07 -6.68 11.05
N SER A 166 -0.04 -6.95 12.35
CA SER A 166 1.11 -7.15 13.24
C SER A 166 2.00 -8.31 12.82
N ARG A 167 1.38 -9.41 12.36
CA ARG A 167 2.12 -10.62 11.97
C ARG A 167 2.83 -10.50 10.63
N PHE A 168 2.24 -9.83 9.65
CA PHE A 168 2.72 -9.85 8.26
C PHE A 168 3.21 -8.50 7.73
N ILE A 169 2.79 -7.39 8.33
CA ILE A 169 3.13 -6.04 7.88
C ILE A 169 4.12 -5.38 8.83
N SER A 170 3.65 -5.01 10.03
CA SER A 170 4.42 -4.27 11.03
C SER A 170 3.77 -4.38 12.40
N ASP A 171 4.58 -4.54 13.45
CA ASP A 171 4.20 -4.53 14.86
C ASP A 171 4.37 -3.17 15.54
N GLN A 172 4.73 -2.11 14.79
CA GLN A 172 4.85 -0.76 15.33
C GLN A 172 3.48 -0.22 15.76
N LEU A 173 3.29 0.07 17.05
CA LEU A 173 2.02 0.55 17.59
C LEU A 173 1.47 1.82 16.89
N PRO A 174 2.29 2.83 16.55
CA PRO A 174 1.81 3.99 15.80
C PRO A 174 1.26 3.63 14.42
N PHE A 175 1.92 2.70 13.71
CA PHE A 175 1.46 2.19 12.43
C PHE A 175 0.16 1.40 12.58
N LEU A 176 0.10 0.45 13.53
CA LEU A 176 -1.09 -0.35 13.82
C LEU A 176 -2.30 0.49 14.19
N GLY A 177 -2.09 1.61 14.91
CA GLY A 177 -3.13 2.55 15.30
C GLY A 177 -3.88 3.14 14.11
N VAL A 178 -3.18 3.41 13.01
CA VAL A 178 -3.76 3.92 11.75
C VAL A 178 -4.23 2.76 10.88
N ALA A 179 -3.38 1.76 10.67
CA ALA A 179 -3.60 0.67 9.73
C ALA A 179 -4.88 -0.12 9.99
N LYS A 180 -5.23 -0.36 11.26
CA LYS A 180 -6.46 -1.10 11.63
C LYS A 180 -7.75 -0.46 11.13
N ASN A 181 -7.73 0.84 10.82
CA ASN A 181 -8.90 1.58 10.34
C ASN A 181 -9.03 1.54 8.81
N HIS A 182 -7.95 1.25 8.08
CA HIS A 182 -7.90 1.36 6.62
C HIS A 182 -7.64 0.04 5.91
N ILE A 183 -6.91 -0.89 6.52
CA ILE A 183 -6.60 -2.20 5.93
C ILE A 183 -7.68 -3.21 6.34
N THR A 184 -8.33 -3.82 5.36
CA THR A 184 -9.32 -4.88 5.56
C THR A 184 -8.70 -6.27 5.44
N ILE A 185 -9.43 -7.33 5.84
CA ILE A 185 -8.97 -8.72 5.66
C ILE A 185 -8.77 -9.05 4.18
N ARG A 186 -9.57 -8.46 3.28
CA ARG A 186 -9.44 -8.64 1.83
C ARG A 186 -8.22 -7.93 1.25
N ASP A 187 -7.88 -6.77 1.80
CA ASP A 187 -6.62 -6.09 1.45
C ASP A 187 -5.41 -6.95 1.87
N MET A 188 -5.51 -7.67 2.99
CA MET A 188 -4.46 -8.62 3.41
C MET A 188 -4.31 -9.78 2.42
N ASP A 189 -5.41 -10.32 1.88
CA ASP A 189 -5.36 -11.39 0.86
C ASP A 189 -4.65 -10.90 -0.41
N GLU A 190 -5.04 -9.73 -0.93
CA GLU A 190 -4.39 -9.07 -2.08
C GLU A 190 -2.89 -8.86 -1.84
N LEU A 191 -2.53 -8.38 -0.65
CA LEU A 191 -1.13 -8.21 -0.26
C LEU A 191 -0.37 -9.55 -0.23
N MET A 192 -0.97 -10.58 0.39
CA MET A 192 -0.36 -11.90 0.56
C MET A 192 -0.06 -12.61 -0.75
N GLU A 193 -0.81 -12.32 -1.82
CA GLU A 193 -0.55 -12.82 -3.18
C GLU A 193 0.71 -12.22 -3.83
N GLN A 194 1.11 -11.03 -3.39
CA GLN A 194 2.33 -10.35 -3.86
C GLN A 194 3.54 -10.61 -2.95
N ILE A 195 3.35 -11.26 -1.80
CA ILE A 195 4.46 -11.65 -0.92
C ILE A 195 5.13 -12.90 -1.52
N ILE A 196 6.45 -12.79 -1.73
CA ILE A 196 7.31 -13.94 -1.95
C ILE A 196 7.72 -14.45 -0.58
N TRP A 197 7.30 -15.68 -0.27
CA TRP A 197 7.48 -16.27 1.06
C TRP A 197 8.72 -17.13 1.09
N ASN A 198 9.62 -16.89 2.04
CA ASN A 198 10.69 -17.84 2.30
C ASN A 198 10.08 -19.21 2.73
N PRO A 199 10.54 -20.35 2.15
CA PRO A 199 9.97 -21.66 2.44
C PRO A 199 10.13 -22.15 3.88
N ARG A 200 11.15 -21.67 4.59
CA ARG A 200 11.56 -22.15 5.93
C ARG A 200 11.26 -21.15 7.03
N ARG A 201 11.33 -19.84 6.74
CA ARG A 201 11.28 -18.77 7.74
C ARG A 201 10.09 -17.83 7.50
N GLY A 202 9.29 -17.63 8.54
CA GLY A 202 8.27 -16.58 8.57
C GLY A 202 8.90 -15.18 8.61
N GLY A 203 8.10 -14.15 8.37
CA GLY A 203 8.56 -12.78 8.40
C GLY A 203 7.50 -11.78 7.96
N ARG A 204 7.86 -10.49 8.02
CA ARG A 204 7.01 -9.35 7.63
C ARG A 204 7.51 -8.73 6.32
N ILE A 205 6.80 -7.74 5.78
CA ILE A 205 7.19 -7.01 4.55
C ILE A 205 8.02 -5.74 4.81
N GLY A 206 8.14 -5.30 6.07
CA GLY A 206 8.94 -4.15 6.47
C GLY A 206 8.25 -2.79 6.28
N GLY A 207 8.83 -1.74 6.87
CA GLY A 207 8.21 -0.43 7.02
C GLY A 207 8.02 0.34 5.72
N LYS A 208 8.91 0.19 4.73
CA LYS A 208 8.78 0.84 3.42
C LYS A 208 7.54 0.34 2.68
N SER A 209 7.44 -0.99 2.61
CA SER A 209 6.29 -1.69 2.02
C SER A 209 5.01 -1.38 2.79
N ALA A 210 5.08 -1.40 4.12
CA ALA A 210 3.95 -1.12 5.01
C ALA A 210 3.40 0.29 4.80
N GLY A 211 4.27 1.31 4.79
CA GLY A 211 3.90 2.70 4.59
C GLY A 211 3.28 2.96 3.21
N MET A 212 3.89 2.42 2.15
CA MET A 212 3.34 2.52 0.79
C MET A 212 1.95 1.85 0.68
N PHE A 213 1.83 0.63 1.20
CA PHE A 213 0.57 -0.12 1.14
C PHE A 213 -0.54 0.56 1.93
N LEU A 214 -0.25 1.01 3.16
CA LEU A 214 -1.20 1.75 3.98
C LEU A 214 -1.65 3.05 3.30
N ALA A 215 -0.71 3.82 2.75
CA ALA A 215 -1.04 5.05 2.03
C ALA A 215 -1.97 4.79 0.85
N TYR A 216 -1.70 3.75 0.07
CA TYR A 216 -2.57 3.36 -1.05
C TYR A 216 -3.98 3.00 -0.59
N LYS A 217 -4.12 2.25 0.52
CA LYS A 217 -5.43 1.87 1.08
C LYS A 217 -6.17 3.02 1.77
N ILE A 218 -5.46 4.03 2.29
CA ILE A 218 -6.08 5.28 2.74
C ILE A 218 -6.66 6.03 1.53
N ILE A 219 -5.90 6.14 0.43
CA ILE A 219 -6.29 6.92 -0.74
C ILE A 219 -7.43 6.24 -1.50
N LEU A 220 -7.28 4.94 -1.77
CA LEU A 220 -8.23 4.08 -2.49
C LEU A 220 -8.72 2.93 -1.59
N PRO A 221 -9.61 3.21 -0.63
CA PRO A 221 -10.14 2.18 0.25
C PRO A 221 -10.96 1.14 -0.54
N LEU A 222 -10.87 -0.12 -0.12
CA LEU A 222 -11.68 -1.19 -0.69
C LEU A 222 -13.16 -1.05 -0.29
N LEU A 223 -13.39 -0.69 0.98
CA LEU A 223 -14.72 -0.47 1.54
C LEU A 223 -14.94 1.04 1.69
N GLY A 224 -15.91 1.58 0.96
CA GLY A 224 -16.28 2.99 1.00
C GLY A 224 -16.35 3.65 -0.37
N GLN A 225 -16.74 4.93 -0.39
CA GLN A 225 -16.75 5.71 -1.62
C GLN A 225 -15.33 6.03 -2.05
N ARG A 226 -15.01 5.70 -3.30
CA ARG A 226 -13.73 6.04 -3.91
C ARG A 226 -13.82 7.38 -4.62
N ASP A 227 -12.76 8.17 -4.53
CA ASP A 227 -12.64 9.40 -5.30
C ASP A 227 -12.36 9.04 -6.78
N PRO A 228 -13.22 9.44 -7.73
CA PRO A 228 -13.04 9.13 -9.15
C PRO A 228 -11.72 9.65 -9.72
N GLU A 229 -11.19 10.75 -9.19
CA GLU A 229 -9.92 11.31 -9.61
C GLU A 229 -8.76 10.41 -9.16
N PHE A 230 -8.79 9.91 -7.92
CA PHE A 230 -7.80 8.93 -7.46
C PHE A 230 -7.87 7.64 -8.25
N GLU A 231 -9.07 7.10 -8.52
CA GLU A 231 -9.22 5.88 -9.32
C GLU A 231 -8.69 6.05 -10.75
N LYS A 232 -8.84 7.24 -11.31
CA LYS A 232 -8.36 7.55 -12.65
C LYS A 232 -6.84 7.68 -12.70
N TYR A 233 -6.23 8.38 -11.74
CA TYR A 233 -4.84 8.85 -11.87
C TYR A 233 -3.83 8.16 -10.94
N VAL A 234 -4.23 7.68 -9.75
CA VAL A 234 -3.30 7.19 -8.73
C VAL A 234 -3.07 5.68 -8.87
N ARG A 235 -1.81 5.26 -8.87
CA ARG A 235 -1.39 3.86 -8.94
C ARG A 235 -0.27 3.59 -7.93
N ILE A 236 -0.01 2.32 -7.67
CA ILE A 236 1.26 1.83 -7.14
C ILE A 236 1.97 1.04 -8.25
N PRO A 237 3.31 1.05 -8.31
CA PRO A 237 4.01 0.16 -9.24
C PRO A 237 3.75 -1.30 -8.87
N GLU A 238 3.85 -2.20 -9.84
CA GLU A 238 3.80 -3.64 -9.56
C GLU A 238 4.92 -3.97 -8.55
N SER A 239 4.51 -4.42 -7.37
CA SER A 239 5.35 -4.54 -6.18
C SER A 239 5.25 -5.94 -5.62
N HIS A 240 6.40 -6.56 -5.36
CA HIS A 240 6.53 -7.89 -4.77
C HIS A 240 7.37 -7.80 -3.50
N TYR A 241 6.92 -8.48 -2.45
CA TYR A 241 7.48 -8.31 -1.11
C TYR A 241 8.19 -9.59 -0.68
N PHE A 242 9.51 -9.56 -0.58
CA PHE A 242 10.31 -10.65 -0.05
C PHE A 242 10.33 -10.50 1.47
N ASN A 243 9.71 -11.44 2.16
CA ASN A 243 9.56 -11.34 3.61
C ASN A 243 10.93 -11.39 4.33
N SER A 244 10.97 -10.89 5.56
CA SER A 244 12.20 -10.79 6.35
C SER A 244 12.89 -12.14 6.64
N GLY A 245 12.21 -13.26 6.39
CA GLY A 245 12.75 -14.61 6.55
C GLY A 245 13.90 -14.94 5.60
N PHE A 246 14.00 -14.28 4.43
CA PHE A 246 15.08 -14.52 3.48
C PHE A 246 16.46 -14.17 4.02
N LEU A 247 16.59 -13.08 4.80
CA LEU A 247 17.88 -12.72 5.40
C LEU A 247 18.33 -13.81 6.37
N THR A 248 17.45 -14.22 7.29
CA THR A 248 17.76 -15.26 8.28
C THR A 248 18.13 -16.58 7.62
N ASP A 249 17.31 -17.04 6.68
CA ASP A 249 17.57 -18.28 5.93
C ASP A 249 18.90 -18.24 5.17
N PHE A 250 19.23 -17.10 4.56
CA PHE A 250 20.49 -16.90 3.84
C PHE A 250 21.71 -16.94 4.77
N LEU A 251 21.63 -16.31 5.94
CA LEU A 251 22.72 -16.33 6.92
C LEU A 251 22.93 -17.74 7.47
N ASP A 252 21.85 -18.44 7.82
CA ASP A 252 21.88 -19.80 8.35
C ASP A 252 22.47 -20.79 7.34
N SER A 253 21.97 -20.77 6.09
CA SER A 253 22.42 -21.71 5.05
C SER A 253 23.89 -21.55 4.67
N ASN A 254 24.49 -20.40 4.98
CA ASN A 254 25.87 -20.08 4.66
C ASN A 254 26.80 -20.04 5.90
N ASN A 255 26.30 -20.44 7.08
CA ASN A 255 27.06 -20.40 8.35
C ASN A 255 27.60 -18.99 8.71
N LEU A 256 26.83 -17.94 8.43
CA LEU A 256 27.22 -16.53 8.64
C LEU A 256 26.66 -15.95 9.95
N PHE A 257 26.37 -16.79 10.94
CA PHE A 257 25.78 -16.39 12.23
C PHE A 257 26.63 -15.39 13.02
N SER A 258 27.95 -15.35 12.80
CA SER A 258 28.85 -14.38 13.43
C SER A 258 28.53 -12.92 13.06
N LEU A 259 27.86 -12.69 11.92
CA LEU A 259 27.46 -11.35 11.49
C LEU A 259 26.41 -10.70 12.42
N HIS A 260 25.67 -11.49 13.20
CA HIS A 260 24.75 -10.93 14.20
C HIS A 260 25.47 -10.10 15.28
N SER A 261 26.72 -10.45 15.59
CA SER A 261 27.54 -9.74 16.57
C SER A 261 28.24 -8.50 15.99
N GLN A 262 28.17 -8.29 14.67
CA GLN A 262 28.85 -7.16 14.01
C GLN A 262 28.41 -5.81 14.60
N LYS A 263 27.13 -5.69 14.95
CA LYS A 263 26.54 -4.46 15.48
C LYS A 263 27.11 -4.04 16.84
N TYR A 264 27.77 -4.93 17.58
CA TYR A 264 28.33 -4.67 18.91
C TYR A 264 29.83 -4.34 18.90
N LYS A 265 30.46 -4.27 17.72
CA LYS A 265 31.88 -3.92 17.58
C LYS A 265 32.09 -2.40 17.63
N SER A 266 33.35 -1.97 17.76
CA SER A 266 33.69 -0.55 17.68
C SER A 266 33.38 0.02 16.28
N ARG A 267 33.20 1.34 16.19
CA ARG A 267 32.93 2.04 14.94
C ARG A 267 33.99 1.74 13.87
N GLU A 268 35.26 1.81 14.25
CA GLU A 268 36.41 1.57 13.36
C GLU A 268 36.37 0.14 12.80
N THR A 269 36.19 -0.87 13.67
CA THR A 269 36.11 -2.26 13.25
C THR A 269 34.91 -2.54 12.34
N ILE A 270 33.76 -1.89 12.57
CA ILE A 270 32.59 -2.02 11.70
C ILE A 270 32.91 -1.52 10.28
N GLU A 271 33.58 -0.38 10.16
CA GLU A 271 33.96 0.20 8.87
C GLU A 271 35.01 -0.65 8.13
N GLU A 272 36.04 -1.12 8.84
CA GLU A 272 37.13 -1.94 8.29
C GLU A 272 36.66 -3.30 7.77
N GLU A 273 35.83 -4.01 8.54
CA GLU A 273 35.38 -5.36 8.18
C GLU A 273 34.29 -5.36 7.11
N TYR A 274 33.63 -4.24 6.85
CA TYR A 274 32.50 -4.17 5.91
C TYR A 274 32.87 -4.68 4.50
N ALA A 275 34.07 -4.34 4.03
CA ALA A 275 34.56 -4.80 2.73
C ALA A 275 34.68 -6.34 2.67
N GLN A 276 35.17 -6.95 3.76
CA GLN A 276 35.27 -8.41 3.87
C GLN A 276 33.89 -9.06 3.98
N ILE A 277 32.98 -8.51 4.78
CA ILE A 277 31.60 -9.00 4.93
C ILE A 277 30.89 -8.98 3.57
N SER A 278 31.00 -7.86 2.85
CA SER A 278 30.45 -7.72 1.50
C SER A 278 31.01 -8.77 0.55
N GLY A 279 32.32 -8.98 0.55
CA GLY A 279 32.96 -10.03 -0.25
C GLY A 279 32.47 -11.44 0.07
N THR A 280 32.26 -11.75 1.36
CA THR A 280 31.74 -13.05 1.83
C THR A 280 30.30 -13.26 1.40
N ILE A 281 29.42 -12.29 1.63
CA ILE A 281 27.99 -12.36 1.24
C ILE A 281 27.83 -12.48 -0.28
N GLN A 282 28.67 -11.78 -1.06
CA GLN A 282 28.60 -11.89 -2.51
C GLN A 282 28.95 -13.30 -3.03
N LYS A 283 29.89 -14.00 -2.38
CA LYS A 283 30.29 -15.38 -2.71
C LYS A 283 29.33 -16.46 -2.20
N ALA A 284 28.62 -16.19 -1.10
CA ALA A 284 27.61 -17.09 -0.51
C ALA A 284 26.47 -17.42 -1.51
N THR A 285 25.77 -18.53 -1.33
CA THR A 285 24.71 -18.97 -2.28
C THR A 285 23.36 -19.08 -1.58
N PHE A 286 22.29 -18.80 -2.33
CA PHE A 286 20.94 -19.12 -1.84
C PHE A 286 20.67 -20.63 -2.03
N PRO A 287 19.86 -21.24 -1.15
CA PRO A 287 19.35 -22.60 -1.35
C PRO A 287 18.66 -22.79 -2.70
N SER A 288 18.70 -24.01 -3.24
CA SER A 288 18.21 -24.32 -4.60
C SER A 288 16.70 -24.10 -4.78
N ASP A 289 15.91 -24.36 -3.73
CA ASP A 289 14.48 -24.11 -3.71
C ASP A 289 14.15 -22.60 -3.74
N VAL A 290 14.93 -21.79 -3.02
CA VAL A 290 14.84 -20.32 -3.06
C VAL A 290 15.23 -19.79 -4.44
N LEU A 291 16.29 -20.30 -5.06
CA LEU A 291 16.66 -19.93 -6.43
C LEU A 291 15.58 -20.32 -7.45
N THR A 292 14.93 -21.47 -7.27
CA THR A 292 13.79 -21.90 -8.10
C THR A 292 12.61 -20.93 -7.96
N GLN A 293 12.33 -20.48 -6.73
CA GLN A 293 11.30 -19.47 -6.47
C GLN A 293 11.66 -18.11 -7.11
N PHE A 294 12.91 -17.67 -7.02
CA PHE A 294 13.38 -16.43 -7.66
C PHE A 294 13.25 -16.50 -9.18
N ARG A 295 13.55 -17.65 -9.78
CA ARG A 295 13.35 -17.89 -11.21
C ARG A 295 11.87 -17.77 -11.60
N ALA A 296 10.98 -18.46 -10.88
CA ALA A 296 9.54 -18.39 -11.13
C ALA A 296 8.99 -16.95 -10.96
N PHE A 297 9.51 -16.22 -9.96
CA PHE A 297 9.21 -14.80 -9.78
C PHE A 297 9.62 -13.96 -10.99
N LEU A 298 10.85 -14.09 -11.49
CA LEU A 298 11.33 -13.34 -12.65
C LEU A 298 10.56 -13.72 -13.93
N GLU A 299 10.20 -14.99 -14.11
CA GLU A 299 9.36 -15.45 -15.21
C GLU A 299 7.96 -14.80 -15.14
N LYS A 300 7.34 -14.74 -13.94
CA LYS A 300 6.05 -14.06 -13.70
C LYS A 300 6.11 -12.56 -14.00
N VAL A 301 7.17 -11.88 -13.56
CA VAL A 301 7.34 -10.42 -13.72
C VAL A 301 7.58 -10.01 -15.17
N GLY A 302 8.22 -10.89 -15.96
CA GLY A 302 8.62 -10.60 -17.32
C GLY A 302 9.86 -9.69 -17.40
N GLU A 303 10.26 -9.32 -18.62
CA GLU A 303 11.38 -8.42 -18.87
C GLU A 303 10.96 -6.96 -18.68
N HIS A 304 11.38 -6.36 -17.57
CA HIS A 304 11.11 -4.97 -17.22
C HIS A 304 12.11 -4.51 -16.15
N PRO A 305 12.70 -3.31 -16.20
CA PRO A 305 13.65 -2.85 -15.18
C PRO A 305 13.06 -2.91 -13.77
N LEU A 306 13.84 -3.44 -12.82
CA LEU A 306 13.40 -3.61 -11.44
C LEU A 306 14.25 -2.77 -10.50
N ILE A 307 13.63 -2.29 -9.43
CA ILE A 307 14.32 -1.73 -8.27
C ILE A 307 14.12 -2.66 -7.07
N ILE A 308 15.23 -3.08 -6.46
CA ILE A 308 15.29 -3.91 -5.26
C ILE A 308 15.60 -2.96 -4.10
N ARG A 309 14.62 -2.71 -3.24
CA ARG A 309 14.70 -1.76 -2.12
C ARG A 309 14.70 -2.52 -0.80
N SER A 310 15.63 -2.17 0.08
CA SER A 310 15.54 -2.51 1.51
C SER A 310 14.20 -2.03 2.10
N SER A 311 13.62 -2.82 2.99
CA SER A 311 12.42 -2.48 3.76
C SER A 311 12.64 -2.96 5.18
N SER A 312 13.31 -2.13 5.99
CA SER A 312 13.61 -2.45 7.40
C SER A 312 12.35 -2.39 8.26
N LEU A 313 12.31 -3.17 9.34
CA LEU A 313 11.21 -3.15 10.31
C LEU A 313 11.16 -1.84 11.14
N LEU A 314 12.20 -1.03 11.08
CA LEU A 314 12.29 0.26 11.77
C LEU A 314 11.89 1.44 10.87
N GLU A 315 11.67 1.24 9.57
CA GLU A 315 11.41 2.32 8.61
C GLU A 315 10.05 3.03 8.82
N ASP A 316 9.08 2.36 9.41
CA ASP A 316 7.77 2.90 9.76
C ASP A 316 7.69 3.40 11.21
N ASN A 317 8.81 3.32 11.94
CA ASN A 317 8.88 3.86 13.29
C ASN A 317 8.93 5.39 13.25
N VAL A 318 8.02 5.99 13.99
CA VAL A 318 7.85 7.45 14.03
C VAL A 318 9.08 8.07 14.68
N GLY A 319 9.64 9.09 14.04
CA GLY A 319 10.73 9.88 14.62
C GLY A 319 12.09 9.53 14.04
N TYR A 320 12.22 8.36 13.40
CA TYR A 320 13.47 7.91 12.81
C TYR A 320 13.46 8.07 11.30
N THR A 321 14.59 8.45 10.73
CA THR A 321 14.79 8.53 9.29
C THR A 321 15.89 7.60 8.83
N PHE A 322 15.46 6.42 8.40
CA PHE A 322 16.29 5.44 7.70
C PHE A 322 16.44 5.75 6.20
N SER A 323 15.93 6.90 5.74
CA SER A 323 16.11 7.37 4.36
C SER A 323 17.60 7.41 4.01
N GLY A 324 17.95 6.74 2.92
CA GLY A 324 19.32 6.65 2.44
C GLY A 324 20.29 5.98 3.42
N LYS A 325 19.82 5.18 4.38
CA LYS A 325 20.69 4.38 5.28
C LYS A 325 20.97 2.99 4.73
N TYR A 326 19.96 2.38 4.12
CA TYR A 326 20.06 1.09 3.45
C TYR A 326 20.06 1.25 1.92
N ASP A 327 20.51 0.22 1.23
CA ASP A 327 20.70 0.28 -0.22
C ASP A 327 19.39 0.02 -0.99
N SER A 328 19.33 0.61 -2.18
CA SER A 328 18.34 0.31 -3.22
C SER A 328 19.08 0.14 -4.54
N VAL A 329 18.84 -0.97 -5.24
CA VAL A 329 19.62 -1.37 -6.42
C VAL A 329 18.70 -1.52 -7.62
N PHE A 330 19.04 -0.87 -8.72
CA PHE A 330 18.34 -1.03 -9.99
C PHE A 330 18.98 -2.16 -10.80
N ILE A 331 18.16 -2.95 -11.49
CA ILE A 331 18.60 -3.96 -12.47
C ILE A 331 17.81 -3.82 -13.76
N ALA A 332 18.44 -4.15 -14.88
CA ALA A 332 17.79 -4.09 -16.19
C ALA A 332 16.73 -5.19 -16.35
N ASN A 333 16.99 -6.38 -15.80
CA ASN A 333 16.07 -7.52 -15.87
C ASN A 333 15.64 -7.84 -17.32
N GLN A 334 16.60 -7.88 -18.23
CA GLN A 334 16.40 -8.17 -19.66
C GLN A 334 17.22 -9.39 -20.12
N GLY A 335 16.73 -10.05 -21.17
CA GLY A 335 17.39 -11.19 -21.82
C GLY A 335 17.15 -12.53 -21.12
N LYS A 336 18.10 -13.47 -21.30
CA LYS A 336 17.94 -14.85 -20.83
C LYS A 336 17.70 -14.92 -19.32
N ILE A 337 16.79 -15.80 -18.91
CA ILE A 337 16.41 -15.99 -17.49
C ILE A 337 17.61 -16.24 -16.56
N GLY A 338 18.65 -16.94 -17.03
CA GLY A 338 19.87 -17.16 -16.24
C GLY A 338 20.64 -15.87 -15.91
N THR A 339 20.77 -14.96 -16.87
CA THR A 339 21.40 -13.64 -16.67
C THR A 339 20.56 -12.78 -15.72
N ARG A 340 19.23 -12.78 -15.92
CA ARG A 340 18.29 -12.06 -15.05
C ARG A 340 18.33 -12.57 -13.61
N LEU A 341 18.36 -13.89 -13.42
CA LEU A 341 18.48 -14.53 -12.11
C LEU A 341 19.80 -14.18 -11.42
N TYR A 342 20.90 -14.19 -12.16
CA TYR A 342 22.21 -13.80 -11.64
C TYR A 342 22.22 -12.34 -11.16
N GLU A 343 21.73 -11.41 -11.97
CA GLU A 343 21.64 -9.99 -11.61
C GLU A 343 20.73 -9.75 -10.41
N PHE A 344 19.56 -10.38 -10.39
CA PHE A 344 18.62 -10.29 -9.28
C PHE A 344 19.23 -10.80 -7.99
N THR A 345 19.88 -11.97 -8.02
CA THR A 345 20.52 -12.57 -6.84
C THR A 345 21.65 -11.69 -6.32
N ARG A 346 22.47 -11.12 -7.21
CA ARG A 346 23.55 -10.20 -6.86
C ARG A 346 23.00 -8.91 -6.21
N ALA A 347 21.97 -8.32 -6.80
CA ALA A 347 21.33 -7.12 -6.27
C ALA A 347 20.67 -7.38 -4.91
N LEU A 348 19.99 -8.52 -4.75
CA LEU A 348 19.39 -8.92 -3.49
C LEU A 348 20.46 -9.07 -2.40
N LYS A 349 21.58 -9.76 -2.68
CA LYS A 349 22.72 -9.86 -1.75
C LYS A 349 23.27 -8.50 -1.36
N GLN A 350 23.38 -7.57 -2.29
CA GLN A 350 23.85 -6.21 -2.00
C GLN A 350 22.90 -5.50 -1.03
N VAL A 351 21.59 -5.57 -1.27
CA VAL A 351 20.59 -5.00 -0.35
C VAL A 351 20.66 -5.65 1.04
N LEU A 352 20.79 -6.97 1.12
CA LEU A 352 20.95 -7.68 2.39
C LEU A 352 22.26 -7.31 3.11
N THR A 353 23.35 -7.09 2.35
CA THR A 353 24.65 -6.67 2.89
C THR A 353 24.56 -5.30 3.56
N SER A 354 23.71 -4.40 3.04
CA SER A 354 23.58 -3.04 3.58
C SER A 354 23.13 -2.99 5.05
N VAL A 355 22.53 -4.06 5.56
CA VAL A 355 22.19 -4.25 6.98
C VAL A 355 23.41 -4.15 7.89
N PHE A 356 24.56 -4.62 7.40
CA PHE A 356 25.83 -4.66 8.13
C PHE A 356 26.71 -3.44 7.87
N SER A 357 26.21 -2.44 7.14
CA SER A 357 26.97 -1.23 6.85
C SER A 357 27.14 -0.35 8.08
N ALA A 358 28.29 0.33 8.17
CA ALA A 358 28.55 1.31 9.23
C ALA A 358 27.45 2.37 9.28
N ARG A 359 26.99 2.86 8.12
CA ARG A 359 25.90 3.86 8.03
C ARG A 359 24.60 3.38 8.69
N ALA A 360 24.24 2.11 8.51
CA ALA A 360 23.03 1.54 9.11
C ALA A 360 23.21 1.24 10.60
N ILE A 361 24.32 0.61 10.99
CA ILE A 361 24.60 0.22 12.37
C ILE A 361 24.78 1.45 13.26
N LEU A 362 25.61 2.41 12.86
CA LEU A 362 25.89 3.61 13.65
C LEU A 362 24.64 4.48 13.80
N TYR A 363 23.82 4.59 12.76
CA TYR A 363 22.54 5.30 12.89
C TYR A 363 21.65 4.68 13.95
N ARG A 364 21.59 3.34 14.03
CA ARG A 364 20.83 2.64 15.07
C ARG A 364 21.45 2.83 16.45
N LEU A 365 22.78 2.83 16.55
CA LEU A 365 23.50 3.10 17.78
C LEU A 365 23.16 4.50 18.31
N ASP A 366 23.27 5.54 17.47
CA ASP A 366 23.00 6.94 17.81
C ASP A 366 21.56 7.19 18.30
N HIS A 367 20.64 6.29 17.95
CA HIS A 367 19.22 6.38 18.28
C HIS A 367 18.76 5.33 19.31
N ASN A 368 19.68 4.61 19.95
CA ASN A 368 19.38 3.54 20.92
C ASN A 368 18.49 2.40 20.35
N LEU A 369 18.68 2.06 19.07
CA LEU A 369 17.96 1.03 18.32
C LEU A 369 18.82 -0.21 18.00
N LEU A 370 19.99 -0.34 18.65
CA LEU A 370 20.94 -1.41 18.37
C LEU A 370 20.42 -2.80 18.75
N ASP A 371 19.71 -2.89 19.88
CA ASP A 371 19.17 -4.15 20.40
C ASP A 371 17.83 -4.54 19.79
N PHE A 372 17.22 -3.65 19.01
CA PHE A 372 16.06 -4.01 18.21
C PHE A 372 16.43 -5.15 17.24
N ASP A 373 15.60 -6.17 17.15
CA ASP A 373 15.77 -7.28 16.19
C ASP A 373 15.42 -6.80 14.77
N GLU A 374 16.37 -6.12 14.15
CA GLU A 374 16.25 -5.64 12.77
C GLU A 374 16.36 -6.81 11.80
N ARG A 375 15.21 -7.23 11.25
CA ARG A 375 15.15 -8.19 10.15
C ARG A 375 14.80 -7.45 8.87
N MET A 376 15.67 -7.55 7.87
CA MET A 376 15.47 -6.85 6.60
C MET A 376 14.51 -7.63 5.69
N SER A 377 13.40 -7.00 5.32
CA SER A 377 12.58 -7.39 4.18
C SER A 377 13.07 -6.68 2.92
N VAL A 378 12.66 -7.17 1.75
CA VAL A 378 13.03 -6.55 0.47
C VAL A 378 11.81 -6.30 -0.38
N LEU A 379 11.62 -5.04 -0.78
CA LEU A 379 10.59 -4.58 -1.70
C LEU A 379 11.15 -4.56 -3.12
N VAL A 380 10.62 -5.39 -4.01
CA VAL A 380 11.00 -5.42 -5.42
C VAL A 380 9.88 -4.82 -6.25
N GLN A 381 10.18 -3.77 -7.03
CA GLN A 381 9.18 -3.07 -7.82
C GLN A 381 9.60 -2.96 -9.27
N LYS A 382 8.62 -2.98 -10.18
CA LYS A 382 8.85 -2.48 -11.53
C LYS A 382 9.18 -0.99 -11.47
N VAL A 383 10.27 -0.60 -12.10
CA VAL A 383 10.64 0.82 -12.21
C VAL A 383 9.57 1.51 -13.05
N VAL A 384 9.05 2.63 -12.54
CA VAL A 384 8.09 3.46 -13.25
C VAL A 384 8.83 4.24 -14.34
N GLY A 385 8.33 4.18 -15.56
CA GLY A 385 8.87 4.92 -16.70
C GLY A 385 8.70 4.19 -18.02
N ARG A 386 9.30 4.77 -19.06
CA ARG A 386 9.33 4.21 -20.41
C ARG A 386 10.75 4.18 -20.93
N GLN A 387 10.96 3.35 -21.95
CA GLN A 387 12.23 3.25 -22.66
C GLN A 387 12.30 4.29 -23.77
N PHE A 388 13.42 5.01 -23.83
CA PHE A 388 13.79 5.96 -24.87
C PHE A 388 15.20 5.62 -25.35
N ASN A 389 15.31 5.01 -26.54
CA ASN A 389 16.55 4.38 -27.01
C ASN A 389 17.07 3.36 -25.97
N ASP A 390 18.26 3.56 -25.43
CA ASP A 390 18.86 2.70 -24.40
C ASP A 390 18.50 3.14 -22.96
N TYR A 391 17.82 4.27 -22.79
CA TYR A 391 17.53 4.84 -21.47
C TYR A 391 16.11 4.53 -20.99
N PHE A 392 15.95 4.26 -19.69
CA PHE A 392 14.66 4.03 -19.05
C PHE A 392 14.46 4.97 -17.87
N PHE A 393 13.39 5.76 -17.89
CA PHE A 393 13.05 6.71 -16.82
C PHE A 393 11.60 7.23 -16.93
N PRO A 394 11.01 7.77 -15.85
CA PRO A 394 9.69 8.41 -15.90
C PRO A 394 9.78 9.86 -16.37
N THR A 395 8.65 10.39 -16.86
CA THR A 395 8.54 11.81 -17.23
C THR A 395 8.91 12.75 -16.08
N ALA A 396 8.45 12.47 -14.86
CA ALA A 396 8.89 13.19 -13.68
C ALA A 396 8.89 12.27 -12.45
N ALA A 397 9.70 12.61 -11.46
CA ALA A 397 9.69 11.96 -10.16
C ALA A 397 10.04 12.97 -9.08
N GLY A 398 9.76 12.62 -7.83
CA GLY A 398 9.97 13.56 -6.75
C GLY A 398 9.61 13.07 -5.37
N VAL A 399 9.70 14.03 -4.45
CA VAL A 399 9.26 13.88 -3.06
C VAL A 399 8.27 15.00 -2.75
N ALA A 400 7.18 14.65 -2.07
CA ALA A 400 6.13 15.56 -1.66
C ALA A 400 6.02 15.57 -0.14
N PHE A 401 5.85 16.76 0.44
CA PHE A 401 5.72 16.98 1.87
C PHE A 401 4.37 17.63 2.13
N SER A 402 3.59 17.07 3.05
CA SER A 402 2.29 17.62 3.48
C SER A 402 2.41 19.01 4.11
N GLN A 403 3.56 19.33 4.70
CA GLN A 403 3.87 20.64 5.26
C GLN A 403 5.02 21.30 4.50
N ASN A 404 4.80 22.55 4.05
CA ASN A 404 5.84 23.35 3.41
C ASN A 404 6.61 24.19 4.44
N VAL A 405 7.85 23.79 4.72
CA VAL A 405 8.78 24.57 5.57
C VAL A 405 9.46 25.73 4.81
N TYR A 406 9.42 25.72 3.48
CA TYR A 406 10.02 26.72 2.60
C TYR A 406 8.95 27.70 2.09
N ALA A 407 8.46 28.57 2.98
CA ALA A 407 7.54 29.65 2.63
C ALA A 407 8.29 30.99 2.56
N TRP A 408 8.88 31.29 1.41
CA TRP A 408 9.66 32.53 1.18
C TRP A 408 8.79 33.78 0.97
N THR A 409 7.47 33.63 0.90
CA THR A 409 6.49 34.72 0.77
C THR A 409 5.23 34.38 1.55
N PRO A 410 4.53 35.36 2.15
CA PRO A 410 3.31 35.12 2.93
C PRO A 410 2.14 34.55 2.10
N ARG A 411 2.22 34.60 0.76
CA ARG A 411 1.22 33.98 -0.13
C ARG A 411 1.22 32.45 -0.03
N ILE A 412 2.34 31.84 0.35
CA ILE A 412 2.47 30.38 0.42
C ILE A 412 1.78 29.86 1.68
N VAL A 413 0.71 29.08 1.48
CA VAL A 413 0.05 28.34 2.57
C VAL A 413 0.89 27.12 2.90
N ARG A 414 1.42 27.06 4.13
CA ARG A 414 2.32 25.98 4.57
C ARG A 414 1.63 24.61 4.62
N ALA A 415 0.39 24.59 5.12
CA ALA A 415 -0.41 23.38 5.26
C ALA A 415 -0.89 22.77 3.93
N ASP A 416 -0.65 23.42 2.80
CA ASP A 416 -0.97 22.84 1.48
C ASP A 416 0.15 21.94 0.94
N GLY A 417 1.32 21.98 1.56
CA GLY A 417 2.44 21.13 1.21
C GLY A 417 3.37 21.67 0.11
N LEU A 418 4.42 20.90 -0.13
CA LEU A 418 5.53 21.22 -1.01
C LEU A 418 5.88 20.01 -1.87
N LEU A 419 6.09 20.24 -3.15
CA LEU A 419 6.59 19.25 -4.09
C LEU A 419 8.03 19.60 -4.49
N ARG A 420 8.92 18.61 -4.42
CA ARG A 420 10.28 18.66 -5.00
C ARG A 420 10.30 17.72 -6.20
N MET A 421 10.42 18.26 -7.41
CA MET A 421 10.24 17.50 -8.65
C MET A 421 11.46 17.61 -9.56
N VAL A 422 11.81 16.48 -10.17
CA VAL A 422 12.87 16.33 -11.16
C VAL A 422 12.36 15.64 -12.41
N PHE A 423 13.02 15.89 -13.54
CA PHE A 423 12.86 15.13 -14.78
C PHE A 423 13.73 13.88 -14.67
N GLY A 424 13.22 12.72 -15.10
CA GLY A 424 13.88 11.43 -14.96
C GLY A 424 13.69 10.78 -13.58
N LEU A 425 14.63 9.92 -13.17
CA LEU A 425 14.55 9.15 -11.94
C LEU A 425 14.59 10.07 -10.69
N GLY A 426 13.83 9.68 -9.65
CA GLY A 426 13.66 10.47 -8.42
C GLY A 426 14.86 10.52 -7.49
N THR A 427 15.98 9.88 -7.84
CA THR A 427 17.21 9.80 -7.03
C THR A 427 17.77 11.18 -6.66
N ARG A 428 17.57 12.19 -7.51
CA ARG A 428 18.03 13.58 -7.28
C ARG A 428 17.02 14.47 -6.55
N ALA A 429 15.81 13.98 -6.28
CA ALA A 429 14.78 14.79 -5.62
C ALA A 429 15.08 15.00 -4.11
N VAL A 430 15.84 14.08 -3.52
CA VAL A 430 16.22 14.09 -2.11
C VAL A 430 17.51 14.91 -1.92
N ASP A 431 18.57 14.52 -2.63
CA ASP A 431 19.92 15.05 -2.45
C ASP A 431 20.26 16.18 -3.43
N ARG A 432 20.73 17.32 -2.91
CA ARG A 432 21.26 18.41 -3.75
C ARG A 432 22.70 18.06 -4.14
N ILE A 433 22.90 17.69 -5.41
CA ILE A 433 24.23 17.34 -5.92
C ILE A 433 24.76 18.53 -6.74
N GLY A 434 25.66 19.30 -6.15
CA GLY A 434 26.42 20.35 -6.84
C GLY A 434 25.57 21.50 -7.40
N PRO A 435 25.79 21.95 -8.66
CA PRO A 435 25.12 23.10 -9.26
C PRO A 435 23.72 22.79 -9.83
N ASP A 436 23.15 21.63 -9.51
CA ASP A 436 21.85 21.19 -10.04
C ASP A 436 20.69 21.57 -9.11
N TYR A 437 19.52 21.88 -9.69
CA TYR A 437 18.38 22.43 -8.98
C TYR A 437 17.11 21.62 -9.22
N THR A 438 16.59 21.04 -8.13
CA THR A 438 15.27 20.41 -8.09
C THR A 438 14.19 21.48 -8.08
N ARG A 439 13.12 21.28 -8.86
CA ARG A 439 12.02 22.25 -8.93
C ARG A 439 11.18 22.19 -7.65
N MET A 440 11.23 23.27 -6.86
CA MET A 440 10.45 23.46 -5.63
C MET A 440 9.10 24.10 -5.94
N ILE A 441 8.01 23.43 -5.58
CA ILE A 441 6.64 23.80 -5.98
C ILE A 441 5.75 23.85 -4.73
N PRO A 442 5.41 25.04 -4.23
CA PRO A 442 4.40 25.20 -3.19
C PRO A 442 3.04 24.79 -3.76
N LEU A 443 2.40 23.77 -3.19
CA LEU A 443 1.15 23.24 -3.75
C LEU A 443 -0.04 24.21 -3.61
N SER A 444 0.07 25.23 -2.73
CA SER A 444 -0.87 26.35 -2.67
C SER A 444 -0.83 27.24 -3.92
N HIS A 445 0.35 27.41 -4.52
CA HIS A 445 0.57 28.22 -5.71
C HIS A 445 1.62 27.55 -6.63
N PRO A 446 1.24 26.52 -7.40
CA PRO A 446 2.21 25.65 -8.08
C PRO A 446 3.14 26.35 -9.08
N LEU A 447 2.68 27.43 -9.71
CA LEU A 447 3.46 28.20 -10.68
C LEU A 447 4.32 29.31 -10.04
N LEU A 448 4.20 29.53 -8.73
CA LEU A 448 4.94 30.58 -8.04
C LEU A 448 6.43 30.23 -7.97
N ARG A 449 7.29 31.22 -8.24
CA ARG A 449 8.75 31.10 -8.29
C ARG A 449 9.40 32.16 -7.40
N PRO A 450 10.52 31.84 -6.73
CA PRO A 450 11.38 32.88 -6.16
C PRO A 450 12.19 33.59 -7.26
N GLU A 451 12.50 32.92 -8.38
CA GLU A 451 13.18 33.51 -9.52
C GLU A 451 12.23 34.45 -10.29
N VAL A 452 12.72 35.63 -10.72
CA VAL A 452 11.90 36.66 -11.37
C VAL A 452 12.18 36.74 -12.87
N SER A 453 13.46 36.67 -13.27
CA SER A 453 13.86 36.79 -14.68
C SER A 453 13.99 35.43 -15.38
N ALA A 454 13.87 35.42 -16.72
CA ALA A 454 14.10 34.22 -17.53
C ALA A 454 15.52 33.66 -17.34
N GLU A 455 16.53 34.53 -17.23
CA GLU A 455 17.91 34.13 -16.98
C GLU A 455 18.07 33.43 -15.63
N GLU A 456 17.46 33.95 -14.56
CA GLU A 456 17.47 33.29 -13.25
C GLU A 456 16.76 31.95 -13.28
N ILE A 457 15.57 31.87 -13.90
CA ILE A 457 14.83 30.60 -14.03
C ILE A 457 15.67 29.57 -14.77
N LYS A 458 16.34 29.97 -15.86
CA LYS A 458 17.23 29.11 -16.62
C LYS A 458 18.46 28.74 -15.80
N LYS A 459 19.07 29.66 -15.06
CA LYS A 459 20.25 29.40 -14.22
C LYS A 459 19.94 28.40 -13.10
N TYR A 460 18.79 28.56 -12.44
CA TYR A 460 18.33 27.74 -11.32
C TYR A 460 17.38 26.59 -11.75
N SER A 461 17.47 26.17 -13.03
CA SER A 461 16.76 24.99 -13.54
C SER A 461 17.58 23.72 -13.35
N GLN A 462 16.91 22.56 -13.39
CA GLN A 462 17.57 21.26 -13.49
C GLN A 462 18.49 21.21 -14.72
N LYS A 463 19.71 20.70 -14.53
CA LYS A 463 20.77 20.55 -15.54
C LYS A 463 21.13 19.10 -15.80
N LEU A 464 21.06 18.27 -14.77
CA LEU A 464 21.42 16.85 -14.85
C LEU A 464 20.18 15.99 -14.67
N VAL A 465 20.14 14.84 -15.32
CA VAL A 465 19.07 13.86 -15.19
C VAL A 465 19.66 12.49 -14.91
N ASP A 466 19.08 11.80 -13.92
CA ASP A 466 19.39 10.41 -13.67
C ASP A 466 18.46 9.53 -14.51
N VAL A 467 19.07 8.66 -15.30
CA VAL A 467 18.39 7.69 -16.18
C VAL A 467 18.94 6.29 -15.91
N PHE A 468 18.13 5.26 -16.13
CA PHE A 468 18.63 3.90 -16.10
C PHE A 468 19.07 3.48 -17.51
N ASP A 469 20.37 3.30 -17.74
CA ASP A 469 20.88 2.81 -19.01
C ASP A 469 20.78 1.28 -19.08
N LEU A 470 20.00 0.79 -20.03
CA LEU A 470 19.77 -0.63 -20.27
C LEU A 470 21.02 -1.32 -20.84
N LYS A 471 21.91 -0.56 -21.50
CA LYS A 471 23.14 -1.09 -22.10
C LYS A 471 24.24 -1.29 -21.05
N SER A 472 24.57 -0.26 -20.27
CA SER A 472 25.52 -0.38 -19.15
C SER A 472 24.94 -1.10 -17.95
N ARG A 473 23.60 -1.22 -17.88
CA ARG A 473 22.84 -1.82 -16.77
C ARG A 473 23.06 -1.09 -15.45
N SER A 474 23.15 0.23 -15.51
CA SER A 474 23.40 1.10 -14.35
C SER A 474 22.65 2.42 -14.47
N ILE A 475 22.51 3.11 -13.34
CA ILE A 475 22.09 4.52 -13.37
C ILE A 475 23.23 5.34 -13.97
N LEU A 476 22.89 6.23 -14.91
CA LEU A 476 23.78 7.25 -15.44
C LEU A 476 23.20 8.63 -15.13
N THR A 477 24.08 9.57 -14.80
CA THR A 477 23.74 10.99 -14.71
C THR A 477 24.23 11.65 -15.99
N VAL A 478 23.32 12.21 -16.77
CA VAL A 478 23.63 12.86 -18.05
C VAL A 478 23.12 14.30 -18.09
N PRO A 479 23.72 15.20 -18.90
CA PRO A 479 23.15 16.53 -19.12
C PRO A 479 21.76 16.43 -19.75
N ALA A 480 20.77 17.08 -19.13
CA ALA A 480 19.37 16.94 -19.51
C ALA A 480 19.11 17.41 -20.95
N MET A 481 19.71 18.52 -21.37
CA MET A 481 19.51 19.05 -22.73
C MET A 481 20.16 18.18 -23.80
N ASP A 482 21.30 17.55 -23.51
CA ASP A 482 21.95 16.64 -24.46
C ASP A 482 21.13 15.36 -24.61
N LEU A 483 20.59 14.83 -23.51
CA LEU A 483 19.64 13.73 -23.55
C LEU A 483 18.42 14.09 -24.42
N LEU A 484 17.76 15.22 -24.14
CA LEU A 484 16.55 15.64 -24.85
C LEU A 484 16.77 15.92 -26.35
N ARG A 485 18.00 16.20 -26.79
CA ARG A 485 18.35 16.30 -28.23
C ARG A 485 18.49 14.94 -28.91
N THR A 486 18.80 13.89 -28.15
CA THR A 486 19.09 12.55 -28.70
C THR A 486 17.89 11.61 -28.66
N ILE A 487 16.91 11.90 -27.80
CA ILE A 487 15.70 11.08 -27.66
C ILE A 487 14.47 11.80 -28.21
N HIS A 488 13.50 11.03 -28.68
CA HIS A 488 12.16 11.54 -28.94
C HIS A 488 11.28 11.29 -27.72
N HIS A 489 11.08 12.32 -26.89
CA HIS A 489 10.23 12.23 -25.69
C HIS A 489 8.87 12.91 -25.94
N PRO A 490 7.74 12.19 -25.90
CA PRO A 490 6.43 12.75 -26.28
C PRO A 490 5.92 13.81 -25.29
N ASP A 491 6.39 13.78 -24.05
CA ASP A 491 5.94 14.70 -22.98
C ASP A 491 6.81 15.94 -22.80
N LEU A 492 7.68 16.26 -23.77
CA LEU A 492 8.48 17.50 -23.73
C LEU A 492 7.61 18.74 -23.50
N TYR A 493 6.44 18.78 -24.14
CA TYR A 493 5.41 19.80 -23.95
C TYR A 493 5.10 20.09 -22.47
N TYR A 494 5.15 19.08 -21.60
CA TYR A 494 4.85 19.23 -20.18
C TYR A 494 6.07 19.63 -19.33
N VAL A 495 7.28 19.34 -19.80
CA VAL A 495 8.52 19.39 -18.99
C VAL A 495 9.27 20.71 -19.17
N VAL A 496 9.37 21.22 -20.40
CA VAL A 496 10.26 22.35 -20.73
C VAL A 496 9.51 23.64 -20.99
N SER A 497 10.21 24.75 -20.81
CA SER A 497 9.85 26.06 -21.36
C SER A 497 10.98 26.56 -22.26
N VAL A 498 10.65 27.41 -23.21
CA VAL A 498 11.57 27.95 -24.22
C VAL A 498 11.76 29.44 -23.98
N ASP A 499 13.01 29.89 -24.06
CA ASP A 499 13.40 31.29 -23.93
C ASP A 499 13.37 31.96 -25.31
N ASP A 500 12.50 32.97 -25.45
CA ASP A 500 12.37 33.80 -26.63
C ASP A 500 12.69 35.25 -26.26
N GLU A 501 13.89 35.70 -26.61
CA GLU A 501 14.39 37.06 -26.37
C GLU A 501 14.24 37.56 -24.91
N GLY A 502 14.46 36.68 -23.92
CA GLY A 502 14.34 37.00 -22.49
C GLY A 502 12.94 36.78 -21.92
N HIS A 503 12.01 36.25 -22.73
CA HIS A 503 10.70 35.79 -22.29
C HIS A 503 10.65 34.26 -22.28
N LEU A 504 10.56 33.68 -21.08
CA LEU A 504 10.44 32.24 -20.92
C LEU A 504 8.97 31.82 -20.92
N SER A 505 8.58 30.97 -21.87
CA SER A 505 7.21 30.45 -21.96
C SER A 505 7.16 28.96 -22.25
N ALA A 506 6.15 28.28 -21.68
CA ALA A 506 5.88 26.89 -21.99
C ALA A 506 5.31 26.74 -23.42
N PRO A 507 5.60 25.64 -24.13
CA PRO A 507 5.03 25.38 -25.46
C PRO A 507 3.51 25.46 -25.46
N LEU A 508 2.91 25.94 -26.56
CA LEU A 508 1.47 26.18 -26.67
C LEU A 508 0.69 24.91 -27.04
N PHE A 509 1.29 24.02 -27.82
CA PHE A 509 0.68 22.75 -28.26
C PHE A 509 1.69 21.60 -28.25
N LYS A 510 1.19 20.37 -28.10
CA LYS A 510 2.04 19.18 -27.88
C LYS A 510 3.05 18.89 -28.99
N ASN A 511 2.72 19.23 -30.22
CA ASN A 511 3.53 18.92 -31.41
C ASN A 511 4.37 20.11 -31.87
N GLU A 512 4.52 21.13 -31.03
CA GLU A 512 5.39 22.26 -31.33
C GLU A 512 6.84 21.81 -31.40
N GLN A 513 7.58 22.30 -32.39
CA GLN A 513 9.00 22.02 -32.52
C GLN A 513 9.77 22.86 -31.50
N ILE A 514 10.37 22.20 -30.51
CA ILE A 514 11.06 22.86 -29.42
C ILE A 514 12.55 22.98 -29.73
N ASP A 515 13.07 24.20 -29.72
CA ASP A 515 14.50 24.46 -29.81
C ASP A 515 15.20 24.19 -28.46
N MET A 516 15.85 23.03 -28.37
CA MET A 516 16.58 22.58 -27.17
C MET A 516 17.83 23.41 -26.85
N ALA A 517 18.28 24.32 -27.72
CA ALA A 517 19.34 25.28 -27.36
C ALA A 517 18.80 26.38 -26.44
N ARG A 518 17.52 26.71 -26.55
CA ARG A 518 16.84 27.77 -25.80
C ARG A 518 15.93 27.23 -24.69
N ALA A 519 15.73 25.92 -24.61
CA ALA A 519 14.88 25.29 -23.61
C ALA A 519 15.52 25.17 -22.21
N CYS A 520 14.68 25.17 -21.19
CA CYS A 520 15.03 24.72 -19.83
C CYS A 520 13.87 23.98 -19.15
N ILE A 521 14.19 23.11 -18.19
CA ILE A 521 13.19 22.34 -17.45
C ILE A 521 12.46 23.26 -16.47
N THR A 522 11.13 23.28 -16.54
CA THR A 522 10.27 24.17 -15.73
C THR A 522 9.03 23.49 -15.16
N PHE A 523 8.45 22.54 -15.90
CA PHE A 523 7.19 21.84 -15.61
C PHE A 523 5.93 22.70 -15.65
N ASP A 524 5.96 23.87 -16.27
CA ASP A 524 4.83 24.81 -16.22
C ASP A 524 3.55 24.22 -16.84
N ASN A 525 3.65 23.53 -17.97
CA ASN A 525 2.53 22.81 -18.56
C ASN A 525 2.13 21.56 -17.77
N LEU A 526 3.08 20.84 -17.16
CA LEU A 526 2.74 19.73 -16.27
C LEU A 526 1.88 20.21 -15.10
N LEU A 527 2.24 21.34 -14.49
CA LEU A 527 1.56 21.89 -13.31
C LEU A 527 0.24 22.58 -13.64
N SER A 528 0.12 23.19 -14.83
CA SER A 528 -1.08 23.96 -15.21
C SER A 528 -2.10 23.17 -16.05
N LYS A 529 -1.66 22.17 -16.82
CA LYS A 529 -2.51 21.42 -17.76
C LYS A 529 -2.81 19.98 -17.32
N THR A 530 -2.27 19.54 -16.19
CA THR A 530 -2.52 18.20 -15.64
C THR A 530 -2.98 18.30 -14.18
N PRO A 531 -3.64 17.27 -13.64
CA PRO A 531 -4.11 17.30 -12.26
C PRO A 531 -2.99 17.11 -11.23
N VAL A 532 -1.72 16.91 -11.62
CA VAL A 532 -0.66 16.43 -10.71
C VAL A 532 -0.54 17.25 -9.41
N ALA A 533 -0.59 18.58 -9.49
CA ALA A 533 -0.45 19.44 -8.31
C ALA A 533 -1.68 19.37 -7.39
N GLY A 534 -2.88 19.46 -7.97
CA GLY A 534 -4.13 19.32 -7.23
C GLY A 534 -4.31 17.94 -6.61
N LEU A 535 -3.95 16.90 -7.37
CA LEU A 535 -3.98 15.49 -6.96
C LEU A 535 -3.03 15.26 -5.79
N MET A 536 -1.78 15.72 -5.89
CA MET A 536 -0.80 15.58 -4.81
C MET A 536 -1.23 16.33 -3.56
N LYS A 537 -1.77 17.55 -3.69
CA LYS A 537 -2.33 18.30 -2.56
C LYS A 537 -3.42 17.50 -1.85
N LYS A 538 -4.38 16.95 -2.59
CA LYS A 538 -5.45 16.10 -2.02
C LYS A 538 -4.90 14.83 -1.35
N ILE A 539 -3.92 14.17 -1.98
CA ILE A 539 -3.26 12.98 -1.42
C ILE A 539 -2.62 13.32 -0.07
N LEU A 540 -1.80 14.37 -0.03
CA LEU A 540 -1.08 14.76 1.18
C LEU A 540 -2.02 15.13 2.33
N HIS A 541 -3.09 15.90 2.05
CA HIS A 541 -4.11 16.22 3.05
C HIS A 541 -4.78 14.97 3.62
N LYS A 542 -5.23 14.06 2.75
CA LYS A 542 -5.89 12.82 3.17
C LYS A 542 -4.97 11.90 3.98
N LEU A 543 -3.69 11.84 3.61
CA LEU A 543 -2.69 11.08 4.35
C LEU A 543 -2.35 11.74 5.69
N GLU A 544 -2.08 13.04 5.73
CA GLU A 544 -1.80 13.76 6.98
C GLU A 544 -2.97 13.64 7.99
N GLU A 545 -4.21 13.74 7.52
CA GLU A 545 -5.41 13.52 8.33
C GLU A 545 -5.45 12.09 8.91
N ALA A 546 -5.23 11.07 8.08
CA ALA A 546 -5.26 9.68 8.51
C ALA A 546 -4.12 9.33 9.48
N TYR A 547 -2.91 9.84 9.25
CA TYR A 547 -1.77 9.63 10.13
C TYR A 547 -1.77 10.53 11.38
N GLY A 548 -2.59 11.60 11.38
CA GLY A 548 -2.64 12.61 12.44
C GLY A 548 -1.33 13.39 12.59
N ARG A 549 -0.50 13.44 11.54
CA ARG A 549 0.83 14.05 11.53
C ARG A 549 1.33 14.28 10.11
N PRO A 550 2.29 15.18 9.90
CA PRO A 550 2.85 15.44 8.58
C PRO A 550 3.42 14.16 7.97
N VAL A 551 3.18 13.97 6.69
CA VAL A 551 3.71 12.88 5.86
C VAL A 551 4.65 13.37 4.77
N GLU A 552 5.49 12.47 4.32
CA GLU A 552 6.31 12.56 3.12
C GLU A 552 6.00 11.40 2.17
N VAL A 553 5.88 11.70 0.87
CA VAL A 553 5.56 10.75 -0.19
C VAL A 553 6.60 10.82 -1.30
N GLU A 554 7.23 9.69 -1.64
CA GLU A 554 7.99 9.56 -2.89
C GLU A 554 7.02 9.17 -4.00
N PHE A 555 7.15 9.81 -5.17
CA PHE A 555 6.25 9.57 -6.30
C PHE A 555 6.99 9.61 -7.64
N ALA A 556 6.34 9.03 -8.65
CA ALA A 556 6.66 9.23 -10.05
C ALA A 556 5.40 9.64 -10.83
N TRP A 557 5.58 10.42 -11.88
CA TRP A 557 4.56 10.77 -12.85
C TRP A 557 5.02 10.30 -14.22
N ASP A 558 4.25 9.39 -14.82
CA ASP A 558 4.48 8.95 -16.19
C ASP A 558 3.15 8.53 -16.84
N ASP A 559 3.05 8.74 -18.15
CA ASP A 559 1.85 8.40 -18.95
C ASP A 559 0.53 8.91 -18.36
N GLY A 560 0.57 10.13 -17.80
CA GLY A 560 -0.58 10.76 -17.18
C GLY A 560 -1.06 10.09 -15.89
N LYS A 561 -0.26 9.24 -15.25
CA LYS A 561 -0.56 8.59 -13.97
C LYS A 561 0.43 9.02 -12.89
N LEU A 562 -0.05 9.10 -11.65
CA LEU A 562 0.75 9.33 -10.46
C LEU A 562 0.97 8.00 -9.74
N TYR A 563 2.23 7.60 -9.61
CA TYR A 563 2.65 6.39 -8.93
C TYR A 563 3.18 6.73 -7.54
N LEU A 564 2.59 6.13 -6.50
CA LEU A 564 3.11 6.20 -5.14
C LEU A 564 4.23 5.18 -4.99
N LEU A 565 5.43 5.64 -4.65
CA LEU A 565 6.62 4.80 -4.51
C LEU A 565 6.92 4.50 -3.04
N GLN A 566 6.65 5.47 -2.16
CA GLN A 566 6.84 5.34 -0.72
C GLN A 566 5.98 6.38 0.01
N CYS A 567 5.55 6.05 1.23
CA CYS A 567 4.92 7.01 2.13
C CYS A 567 5.44 6.80 3.55
N ARG A 568 5.78 7.88 4.23
CA ARG A 568 6.25 7.85 5.62
C ARG A 568 5.67 9.01 6.42
N ALA A 569 5.44 8.76 7.71
CA ALA A 569 5.11 9.82 8.65
C ALA A 569 6.39 10.54 9.13
N LEU A 570 6.30 11.85 9.26
CA LEU A 570 7.37 12.72 9.76
C LEU A 570 7.20 13.00 11.25
N ALA A 571 8.32 13.30 11.90
CA ALA A 571 8.34 13.75 13.29
C ALA A 571 7.87 15.21 13.38
N LEU A 572 7.04 15.53 14.39
CA LEU A 572 6.57 16.90 14.65
C LEU A 572 7.70 17.88 14.98
N SER A 573 8.80 17.44 15.62
CA SER A 573 9.88 18.35 16.05
C SER A 573 10.64 19.01 14.88
N ARG A 574 10.66 18.39 13.69
CA ARG A 574 11.34 18.94 12.50
C ARG A 574 10.70 20.19 11.92
N LEU A 575 9.49 20.55 12.34
CA LEU A 575 8.80 21.75 11.84
C LEU A 575 9.11 23.01 12.66
N VAL A 576 9.74 22.88 13.84
CA VAL A 576 9.86 23.95 14.84
C VAL A 576 11.29 24.11 15.39
N GLU A 577 12.33 23.90 14.58
CA GLU A 577 13.62 24.51 14.92
C GLU A 577 13.62 25.98 14.46
N LYS A 578 13.20 26.87 15.36
CA LYS A 578 13.70 28.24 15.32
C LYS A 578 15.19 28.15 15.66
N VAL A 579 16.03 28.17 14.64
CA VAL A 579 17.46 28.42 14.84
C VAL A 579 17.57 29.81 15.47
N ALA A 580 17.89 29.87 16.76
CA ALA A 580 18.27 31.11 17.40
C ALA A 580 19.65 31.47 16.87
N VAL A 581 19.73 32.47 16.00
CA VAL A 581 21.02 33.04 15.58
C VAL A 581 21.69 33.57 16.85
N PRO A 582 22.89 33.07 17.22
CA PRO A 582 23.63 33.60 18.36
C PRO A 582 23.82 35.10 18.16
N LYS A 583 23.46 35.91 19.18
CA LYS A 583 23.52 37.38 19.08
C LYS A 583 24.95 37.91 19.17
N ASP A 584 25.89 37.08 19.62
CA ASP A 584 27.29 37.42 19.88
C ASP A 584 28.24 36.63 18.97
N ILE A 585 28.02 36.67 17.65
CA ILE A 585 29.00 36.16 16.69
C ILE A 585 29.99 37.27 16.38
N ASP A 586 31.27 37.02 16.67
CA ASP A 586 32.38 37.88 16.27
C ASP A 586 32.35 38.12 14.76
N PRO A 587 32.28 39.39 14.28
CA PRO A 587 32.23 39.72 12.86
C PRO A 587 33.37 39.12 12.03
N GLN A 588 34.51 38.80 12.65
CA GLN A 588 35.66 38.19 11.97
C GLN A 588 35.52 36.67 11.75
N LYS A 589 34.49 36.03 12.32
CA LYS A 589 34.22 34.58 12.21
C LYS A 589 32.98 34.25 11.36
N VAL A 590 32.39 35.27 10.74
CA VAL A 590 31.30 35.10 9.76
C VAL A 590 31.94 34.96 8.39
N LEU A 591 31.78 33.78 7.77
CA LEU A 591 32.28 33.46 6.42
C LEU A 591 31.54 34.23 5.32
#